data_AF-A0A6S6R5H9-F1
#
_entry.id   AF-A0A6S6R5H9-F1
#
_cell.length_a   1.000
_cell.length_b   1.000
_cell.length_c   1.000
_cell.angle_alpha   90.00
_cell.angle_beta   90.00
_cell.angle_gamma   90.00
#
_symmetry.space_group_name_H-M   'P 1'
#
loop_
_entity.id
_entity.type
_entity.pdbx_description
1 polymer ?
#
loop_
_entity_poly.entity_id
_entity_poly.type
_entity_poly.pdbx_seq_one_letter_code
_entity_poly.pdbx_strand_id
1 'polypeptide(L)'
;MADCPLLSYYEIPKKTIIYNWKHCLQEAILEFINAEYYMYFYADYYYIPGSKYYKKEHNFHELFVYGYDLLNNKVYFGDNVMQGRFIQYECRFQDMEMAFWCVLVEQEYKNKIYLIRTKPEIDCEINTQAIKTGLENYLYSVKDIDFEEQQNCTYGFLAIDLIYKECIRVAENKTLIDYRPYHLLYEHAVLMELRVEYLLYKKLINCNEELLKGYKELGKGYIILRNMVLRYIGNRDEKLIERIIYRFGSLIKKERELTVEFLYKIKN
;
A
#
# COMPACT_ATOMS: atom_id res chain seq x y z
N MET A 1 11.26 -0.21 1.55
CA MET A 1 11.54 -0.68 2.94
C MET A 1 12.90 -0.21 3.43
N ALA A 2 13.93 -0.14 2.58
CA ALA A 2 15.28 0.28 2.96
C ALA A 2 15.35 1.67 3.64
N ASP A 3 14.44 2.59 3.31
CA ASP A 3 14.50 3.98 3.79
C ASP A 3 13.63 4.28 5.02
N CYS A 4 13.05 3.26 5.67
CA CYS A 4 12.28 3.49 6.89
C CYS A 4 13.21 3.50 8.11
N PRO A 5 13.41 4.65 8.79
CA PRO A 5 14.31 4.71 9.94
C PRO A 5 13.84 3.83 11.10
N LEU A 6 12.54 3.57 11.22
CA LEU A 6 11.93 2.77 12.29
C LEU A 6 12.07 1.26 12.09
N LEU A 7 12.63 0.81 10.95
CA LEU A 7 12.78 -0.59 10.63
C LEU A 7 14.24 -0.93 10.35
N SER A 8 14.68 -2.08 10.85
CA SER A 8 15.82 -2.83 10.31
C SER A 8 15.30 -3.72 9.18
N TYR A 9 16.04 -3.75 8.09
CA TYR A 9 15.72 -4.53 6.91
C TYR A 9 16.97 -5.23 6.41
N TYR A 10 16.90 -6.54 6.29
CA TYR A 10 17.97 -7.35 5.71
C TYR A 10 17.41 -8.24 4.61
N GLU A 11 18.16 -8.36 3.53
CA GLU A 11 17.85 -9.29 2.46
C GLU A 11 18.84 -10.45 2.54
N ILE A 12 18.32 -11.68 2.63
CA ILE A 12 19.13 -12.89 2.54
C ILE A 12 18.61 -13.77 1.41
N PRO A 13 19.49 -14.45 0.65
CA PRO A 13 19.02 -15.38 -0.37
C PRO A 13 18.45 -16.65 0.28
N LYS A 14 17.46 -17.28 -0.35
CA LYS A 14 16.84 -18.55 0.09
C LYS A 14 17.86 -19.67 0.36
N LYS A 15 18.98 -19.68 -0.38
CA LYS A 15 20.11 -20.61 -0.15
C LYS A 15 20.75 -20.46 1.24
N THR A 16 20.58 -19.33 1.93
CA THR A 16 21.04 -19.15 3.31
C THR A 16 20.39 -20.16 4.24
N ILE A 17 19.12 -20.53 3.98
CA ILE A 17 18.40 -21.57 4.73
C ILE A 17 19.05 -22.95 4.54
N ILE A 18 19.52 -23.22 3.31
CA ILE A 18 20.20 -24.46 2.95
C ILE A 18 21.50 -24.61 3.75
N TYR A 19 22.33 -23.58 3.76
CA TYR A 19 23.68 -23.67 4.33
C TYR A 19 23.70 -23.65 5.86
N ASN A 20 22.85 -22.85 6.49
CA ASN A 20 22.90 -22.66 7.94
C ASN A 20 21.91 -23.56 8.71
N TRP A 21 20.80 -23.96 8.09
CA TRP A 21 19.76 -24.80 8.73
C TRP A 21 19.47 -26.08 7.96
N LYS A 22 20.38 -26.52 7.06
CA LYS A 22 20.28 -27.81 6.35
C LYS A 22 18.92 -28.03 5.67
N HIS A 23 18.39 -27.00 5.02
CA HIS A 23 17.05 -26.95 4.39
C HIS A 23 15.84 -26.87 5.35
N CYS A 24 16.02 -26.83 6.66
CA CYS A 24 14.93 -26.74 7.63
C CYS A 24 14.42 -25.29 7.74
N LEU A 25 13.28 -25.00 7.11
CA LEU A 25 12.65 -23.68 7.23
C LEU A 25 12.15 -23.42 8.65
N GLN A 26 11.62 -24.46 9.30
CA GLN A 26 11.12 -24.36 10.68
C GLN A 26 12.21 -23.83 11.63
N GLU A 27 13.43 -24.36 11.57
CA GLU A 27 14.53 -23.90 12.43
C GLU A 27 14.87 -22.42 12.18
N ALA A 28 14.88 -21.99 10.92
CA ALA A 28 15.12 -20.60 10.58
C ALA A 28 14.00 -19.67 11.09
N ILE A 29 12.72 -20.09 10.96
CA ILE A 29 11.59 -19.33 11.53
C ILE A 29 11.76 -19.19 13.04
N LEU A 30 12.08 -20.28 13.74
CA LEU A 30 12.31 -20.26 15.19
C LEU A 30 13.43 -19.27 15.55
N GLU A 31 14.57 -19.35 14.88
CA GLU A 31 15.73 -18.51 15.18
C GLU A 31 15.44 -17.02 14.92
N PHE A 32 14.92 -16.68 13.75
CA PHE A 32 14.65 -15.29 13.39
C PHE A 32 13.55 -14.68 14.26
N ILE A 33 12.42 -15.36 14.46
CA ILE A 33 11.33 -14.85 15.30
C ILE A 33 11.78 -14.65 16.74
N ASN A 34 12.58 -15.57 17.31
CA ASN A 34 13.12 -15.41 18.67
C ASN A 34 14.13 -14.26 18.77
N ALA A 35 14.80 -13.93 17.67
CA ALA A 35 15.66 -12.75 17.55
C ALA A 35 14.88 -11.47 17.14
N GLU A 36 13.54 -11.49 17.22
CA GLU A 36 12.61 -10.41 16.87
C GLU A 36 12.61 -10.02 15.38
N TYR A 37 13.16 -10.86 14.51
CA TYR A 37 13.10 -10.69 13.06
C TYR A 37 11.89 -11.41 12.48
N TYR A 38 10.94 -10.63 11.97
CA TYR A 38 9.87 -11.12 11.12
C TYR A 38 10.38 -11.46 9.73
N MET A 39 9.76 -12.43 9.08
CA MET A 39 10.19 -12.90 7.76
C MET A 39 9.14 -12.56 6.71
N TYR A 40 9.59 -12.06 5.57
CA TYR A 40 8.75 -11.81 4.41
C TYR A 40 9.37 -12.48 3.19
N PHE A 41 8.64 -13.40 2.56
CA PHE A 41 9.15 -14.20 1.45
C PHE A 41 8.03 -14.73 0.56
N TYR A 42 8.37 -15.19 -0.64
CA TYR A 42 7.42 -15.86 -1.53
C TYR A 42 7.10 -17.28 -1.05
N ALA A 43 5.83 -17.61 -1.07
CA ALA A 43 5.30 -18.94 -0.84
C ALA A 43 4.32 -19.33 -1.95
N ASP A 44 4.20 -20.62 -2.20
CA ASP A 44 3.25 -21.17 -3.16
C ASP A 44 1.91 -21.50 -2.49
N TYR A 45 0.89 -20.73 -2.86
CA TYR A 45 -0.48 -20.88 -2.35
C TYR A 45 -1.10 -22.26 -2.65
N TYR A 46 -0.52 -23.05 -3.57
CA TYR A 46 -0.92 -24.44 -3.75
C TYR A 46 -0.86 -25.24 -2.44
N TYR A 47 0.12 -24.95 -1.59
CA TYR A 47 0.35 -25.67 -0.33
C TYR A 47 -0.24 -24.99 0.90
N ILE A 48 -0.78 -23.77 0.77
CA ILE A 48 -1.36 -23.02 1.90
C ILE A 48 -2.85 -23.37 2.06
N PRO A 49 -3.26 -24.05 3.14
CA PRO A 49 -4.67 -24.34 3.38
C PRO A 49 -5.52 -23.07 3.45
N GLY A 50 -6.77 -23.14 3.01
CA GLY A 50 -7.68 -21.98 2.99
C GLY A 50 -7.49 -21.04 1.80
N SER A 51 -6.33 -21.04 1.15
CA SER A 51 -6.13 -20.29 -0.10
C SER A 51 -7.09 -20.77 -1.20
N LYS A 52 -7.54 -19.84 -2.05
CA LYS A 52 -8.35 -20.18 -3.22
C LYS A 52 -7.65 -21.14 -4.20
N TYR A 53 -6.31 -21.19 -4.16
CA TYR A 53 -5.46 -22.04 -4.99
C TYR A 53 -5.02 -23.35 -4.32
N TYR A 54 -5.37 -23.55 -3.05
CA TYR A 54 -4.95 -24.72 -2.28
C TYR A 54 -5.29 -26.03 -3.01
N LYS A 55 -4.26 -26.81 -3.34
CA LYS A 55 -4.32 -28.07 -4.10
C LYS A 55 -5.01 -27.99 -5.47
N LYS A 56 -5.08 -26.79 -6.07
CA LYS A 56 -5.71 -26.59 -7.38
C LYS A 56 -4.71 -26.14 -8.44
N GLU A 57 -3.97 -25.07 -8.17
CA GLU A 57 -2.99 -24.52 -9.10
C GLU A 57 -1.86 -23.81 -8.34
N HIS A 58 -0.67 -23.79 -8.94
CA HIS A 58 0.48 -23.09 -8.38
C HIS A 58 0.29 -21.58 -8.52
N ASN A 59 0.49 -20.87 -7.42
CA ASN A 59 0.40 -19.41 -7.39
C ASN A 59 1.37 -18.88 -6.34
N PHE A 60 2.40 -18.17 -6.81
CA PHE A 60 3.44 -17.65 -5.93
C PHE A 60 3.08 -16.24 -5.48
N HIS A 61 3.08 -16.04 -4.17
CA HIS A 61 2.77 -14.77 -3.55
C HIS A 61 3.62 -14.59 -2.29
N GLU A 62 4.00 -13.37 -2.02
CA GLU A 62 4.62 -12.96 -0.77
C GLU A 62 3.73 -13.22 0.46
N LEU A 63 4.31 -13.60 1.60
CA LEU A 63 3.61 -13.62 2.88
C LEU A 63 4.50 -13.08 4.01
N PHE A 64 3.88 -12.60 5.10
CA PHE A 64 4.57 -12.02 6.25
C PHE A 64 4.47 -12.93 7.47
N VAL A 65 5.51 -13.72 7.77
CA VAL A 65 5.59 -14.56 8.97
C VAL A 65 5.96 -13.72 10.18
N TYR A 66 5.10 -13.75 11.20
CA TYR A 66 5.27 -12.94 12.41
C TYR A 66 5.33 -13.74 13.72
N GLY A 67 5.16 -15.06 13.66
CA GLY A 67 5.21 -15.89 14.85
C GLY A 67 5.09 -17.38 14.56
N TYR A 68 5.18 -18.17 15.62
CA TYR A 68 4.94 -19.61 15.56
C TYR A 68 4.40 -20.13 16.89
N ASP A 69 3.85 -21.34 16.87
CA ASP A 69 3.51 -22.12 18.05
C ASP A 69 4.06 -23.53 17.88
N LEU A 70 5.14 -23.83 18.62
CA LEU A 70 5.83 -25.11 18.53
C LEU A 70 5.01 -26.25 19.14
N LEU A 71 4.24 -25.98 20.20
CA LEU A 71 3.43 -27.00 20.87
C LEU A 71 2.32 -27.50 19.94
N ASN A 72 1.73 -26.59 19.17
CA ASN A 72 0.66 -26.89 18.23
C ASN A 72 1.13 -27.11 16.78
N ASN A 73 2.45 -27.08 16.52
CA ASN A 73 3.05 -27.24 15.20
C ASN A 73 2.50 -26.25 14.16
N LYS A 74 2.49 -24.95 14.50
CA LYS A 74 1.93 -23.87 13.66
C LYS A 74 2.91 -22.76 13.36
N VAL A 75 2.73 -22.13 12.20
CA VAL A 75 3.33 -20.85 11.79
C VAL A 75 2.23 -19.82 11.66
N TYR A 76 2.45 -18.62 12.18
CA TYR A 76 1.55 -17.47 12.06
C TYR A 76 2.06 -16.50 11.01
N PHE A 77 1.18 -16.11 10.09
CA PHE A 77 1.53 -15.20 9.00
C PHE A 77 0.37 -14.29 8.60
N GLY A 78 0.69 -13.12 8.05
CA GLY A 78 -0.26 -12.14 7.53
C GLY A 78 -0.18 -12.09 6.01
N ASP A 79 -1.33 -12.19 5.34
CA ASP A 79 -1.41 -12.19 3.88
C ASP A 79 -2.86 -12.01 3.36
N ASN A 80 -3.02 -11.78 2.07
CA ASN A 80 -4.28 -11.59 1.34
C ASN A 80 -4.97 -12.92 0.92
N VAL A 81 -4.73 -14.01 1.66
CA VAL A 81 -5.09 -15.40 1.30
C VAL A 81 -6.59 -15.60 1.07
N MET A 82 -7.44 -14.89 1.83
CA MET A 82 -8.90 -15.09 1.81
C MET A 82 -9.61 -13.95 1.08
N GLN A 83 -10.03 -14.21 -0.15
CA GLN A 83 -10.78 -13.26 -1.00
C GLN A 83 -10.04 -11.92 -1.23
N GLY A 84 -8.71 -11.92 -1.17
CA GLY A 84 -7.91 -10.71 -1.35
C GLY A 84 -7.93 -9.74 -0.15
N ARG A 85 -8.47 -10.17 1.00
CA ARG A 85 -8.41 -9.38 2.25
C ARG A 85 -7.16 -9.75 3.03
N PHE A 86 -6.44 -8.74 3.51
CA PHE A 86 -5.34 -8.94 4.44
C PHE A 86 -5.88 -9.52 5.74
N ILE A 87 -5.43 -10.72 6.10
CA ILE A 87 -5.81 -11.42 7.31
C ILE A 87 -4.57 -11.97 8.01
N GLN A 88 -4.68 -12.11 9.33
CA GLN A 88 -3.78 -12.98 10.07
C GLN A 88 -4.29 -14.42 9.94
N TYR A 89 -3.37 -15.33 9.62
CA TYR A 89 -3.67 -16.73 9.36
C TYR A 89 -2.60 -17.65 9.94
N GLU A 90 -2.89 -18.95 9.93
CA GLU A 90 -2.01 -19.99 10.45
C GLU A 90 -2.03 -21.23 9.55
N CYS A 91 -0.89 -21.92 9.47
CA CYS A 91 -0.80 -23.24 8.87
C CYS A 91 0.24 -24.10 9.62
N ARG A 92 0.35 -25.38 9.26
CA ARG A 92 1.38 -26.24 9.86
C ARG A 92 2.75 -25.89 9.30
N PHE A 93 3.81 -26.12 10.10
CA PHE A 93 5.19 -25.94 9.61
C PHE A 93 5.46 -26.68 8.30
N GLN A 94 4.97 -27.92 8.17
CA GLN A 94 5.11 -28.72 6.96
C GLN A 94 4.47 -28.05 5.73
N ASP A 95 3.28 -27.46 5.88
CA ASP A 95 2.58 -26.79 4.79
C ASP A 95 3.35 -25.55 4.34
N MET A 96 3.84 -24.76 5.31
CA MET A 96 4.69 -23.58 5.07
C MET A 96 6.01 -23.97 4.38
N GLU A 97 6.65 -25.04 4.83
CA GLU A 97 7.92 -25.50 4.29
C GLU A 97 7.78 -25.97 2.84
N MET A 98 6.71 -26.71 2.52
CA MET A 98 6.37 -27.06 1.14
C MET A 98 6.08 -25.82 0.30
N ALA A 99 5.26 -24.89 0.81
CA ALA A 99 4.93 -23.65 0.13
C ALA A 99 6.18 -22.83 -0.20
N PHE A 100 7.13 -22.74 0.74
CA PHE A 100 8.37 -22.01 0.58
C PHE A 100 9.31 -22.68 -0.43
N TRP A 101 9.57 -23.98 -0.30
CA TRP A 101 10.54 -24.66 -1.15
C TRP A 101 10.07 -24.84 -2.59
N CYS A 102 8.77 -25.01 -2.81
CA CYS A 102 8.18 -25.18 -4.15
C CYS A 102 8.06 -23.89 -4.98
N VAL A 103 8.46 -22.74 -4.44
CA VAL A 103 8.69 -21.54 -5.27
C VAL A 103 9.91 -21.78 -6.15
N LEU A 104 9.64 -22.25 -7.38
CA LEU A 104 10.61 -22.56 -8.43
C LEU A 104 10.48 -21.52 -9.54
N VAL A 105 11.26 -20.45 -9.42
CA VAL A 105 11.19 -19.31 -10.34
C VAL A 105 12.59 -18.83 -10.67
N GLU A 106 12.80 -18.50 -11.95
CA GLU A 106 14.04 -17.92 -12.44
C GLU A 106 14.25 -16.49 -11.94
N GLN A 107 13.17 -15.81 -11.55
CA GLN A 107 13.24 -14.45 -11.02
C GLN A 107 13.95 -14.44 -9.67
N GLU A 108 15.17 -13.89 -9.65
CA GLU A 108 16.02 -13.84 -8.46
C GLU A 108 15.33 -13.17 -7.26
N TYR A 109 14.50 -12.14 -7.49
CA TYR A 109 13.81 -11.43 -6.42
C TYR A 109 12.85 -12.32 -5.61
N LYS A 110 12.29 -13.37 -6.20
CA LYS A 110 11.41 -14.32 -5.50
C LYS A 110 12.17 -15.36 -4.70
N ASN A 111 13.48 -15.46 -4.89
CA ASN A 111 14.38 -16.32 -4.11
C ASN A 111 15.02 -15.57 -2.93
N LYS A 112 14.46 -14.41 -2.56
CA LYS A 112 14.91 -13.59 -1.44
C LYS A 112 14.00 -13.79 -0.24
N ILE A 113 14.60 -13.75 0.93
CA ILE A 113 13.91 -13.64 2.22
C ILE A 113 14.27 -12.27 2.77
N TYR A 114 13.24 -11.54 3.16
CA TYR A 114 13.38 -10.25 3.80
C TYR A 114 13.17 -10.42 5.30
N LEU A 115 14.16 -10.01 6.09
CA LEU A 115 14.09 -9.98 7.53
C LEU A 115 13.80 -8.56 7.98
N ILE A 116 12.75 -8.40 8.78
CA ILE A 116 12.22 -7.11 9.20
C ILE A 116 12.15 -7.09 10.72
N ARG A 117 12.74 -6.07 11.34
CA ARG A 117 12.65 -5.84 12.79
C ARG A 117 12.32 -4.38 13.04
N THR A 118 11.53 -4.09 14.07
CA THR A 118 11.33 -2.71 14.53
C THR A 118 12.58 -2.18 15.22
N LYS A 119 12.80 -0.88 15.15
CA LYS A 119 13.82 -0.16 15.93
C LYS A 119 13.12 0.72 16.95
N PRO A 120 12.56 0.16 18.04
CA PRO A 120 11.79 0.92 19.03
C PRO A 120 12.62 2.02 19.72
N GLU A 121 13.95 1.91 19.66
CA GLU A 121 14.90 2.91 20.14
C GLU A 121 14.97 4.19 19.29
N ILE A 122 14.47 4.14 18.05
CA ILE A 122 14.46 5.31 17.16
C ILE A 122 13.13 6.04 17.32
N ASP A 123 13.22 7.27 17.81
CA ASP A 123 12.12 8.22 17.73
C ASP A 123 12.28 9.07 16.46
N CYS A 124 11.18 9.28 15.74
CA CYS A 124 11.17 10.08 14.51
C CYS A 124 10.32 11.32 14.76
N GLU A 125 10.98 12.46 14.85
CA GLU A 125 10.29 13.73 14.92
C GLU A 125 9.62 14.08 13.57
N ILE A 126 8.49 14.77 13.66
CA ILE A 126 7.77 15.23 12.49
C ILE A 126 8.56 16.36 11.84
N ASN A 127 8.98 16.17 10.60
CA ASN A 127 9.61 17.22 9.81
C ASN A 127 8.54 18.03 9.04
N THR A 128 8.12 19.16 9.60
CA THR A 128 7.15 20.08 8.99
C THR A 128 7.62 20.63 7.65
N GLN A 129 8.92 20.88 7.49
CA GLN A 129 9.50 21.37 6.25
C GLN A 129 9.39 20.31 5.13
N ALA A 130 9.68 19.05 5.43
CA ALA A 130 9.49 17.95 4.49
C ALA A 130 8.02 17.81 4.07
N ILE A 131 7.07 17.99 5.00
CA ILE A 131 5.63 18.00 4.68
C ILE A 131 5.30 19.17 3.74
N LYS A 132 5.79 20.39 4.01
CA LYS A 132 5.59 21.56 3.13
C LYS A 132 6.11 21.29 1.72
N THR A 133 7.36 20.82 1.61
CA THR A 133 7.96 20.47 0.32
C THR A 133 7.17 19.39 -0.41
N GLY A 134 6.70 18.35 0.29
CA GLY A 134 5.85 17.32 -0.31
C GLY A 134 4.51 17.87 -0.84
N LEU A 135 3.87 18.81 -0.12
CA LEU A 135 2.65 19.48 -0.57
C LEU A 135 2.90 20.39 -1.78
N GLU A 136 4.01 21.13 -1.80
CA GLU A 136 4.45 21.93 -2.94
C GLU A 136 4.72 21.04 -4.16
N ASN A 137 5.45 19.95 -3.97
CA ASN A 137 5.74 18.97 -5.02
C ASN A 137 4.46 18.34 -5.57
N TYR A 138 3.49 18.04 -4.70
CA TYR A 138 2.16 17.58 -5.11
C TYR A 138 1.43 18.64 -5.94
N LEU A 139 1.39 19.90 -5.50
CA LEU A 139 0.73 21.01 -6.20
C LEU A 139 1.36 21.32 -7.56
N TYR A 140 2.69 21.35 -7.62
CA TYR A 140 3.46 21.76 -8.79
C TYR A 140 3.96 20.59 -9.64
N SER A 141 3.59 19.36 -9.28
CA SER A 141 3.92 18.14 -10.01
C SER A 141 5.43 17.90 -10.14
N VAL A 142 6.17 18.26 -9.10
CA VAL A 142 7.63 18.07 -9.00
C VAL A 142 7.92 16.66 -8.51
N LYS A 143 8.90 16.00 -9.10
CA LYS A 143 9.39 14.69 -8.66
C LYS A 143 10.11 14.85 -7.32
N ASP A 144 9.63 14.13 -6.30
CA ASP A 144 10.18 14.16 -4.94
C ASP A 144 10.97 12.89 -4.58
N ILE A 145 10.68 11.77 -5.25
CA ILE A 145 11.28 10.46 -4.96
C ILE A 145 11.97 9.94 -6.22
N ASP A 146 13.29 9.77 -6.13
CA ASP A 146 14.03 8.93 -7.06
C ASP A 146 13.78 7.47 -6.70
N PHE A 147 12.69 6.91 -7.23
CA PHE A 147 12.65 5.46 -7.41
C PHE A 147 13.79 5.12 -8.37
N GLU A 148 14.63 4.15 -7.99
CA GLU A 148 15.74 3.66 -8.81
C GLU A 148 15.26 3.13 -10.18
N GLU A 149 13.96 2.91 -10.35
CA GLU A 149 13.36 2.51 -11.63
C GLU A 149 13.11 3.70 -12.56
N GLN A 150 13.75 3.61 -13.74
CA GLN A 150 13.72 4.51 -14.89
C GLN A 150 12.35 4.60 -15.61
N GLN A 151 11.23 4.58 -14.88
CA GLN A 151 9.92 4.77 -15.51
C GLN A 151 9.58 6.26 -15.59
N ASN A 152 9.17 6.71 -16.77
CA ASN A 152 8.67 8.07 -16.99
C ASN A 152 7.30 8.23 -16.31
N CYS A 153 7.32 8.58 -15.02
CA CYS A 153 6.13 8.82 -14.22
C CYS A 153 5.70 10.29 -14.28
N THR A 154 4.38 10.51 -14.15
CA THR A 154 3.79 11.84 -13.92
C THR A 154 3.43 11.98 -12.45
N TYR A 155 3.70 13.14 -11.85
CA TYR A 155 3.55 13.38 -10.41
C TYR A 155 2.46 14.41 -10.12
N GLY A 156 2.05 14.45 -8.85
CA GLY A 156 1.21 15.54 -8.33
C GLY A 156 -0.10 15.75 -9.06
N PHE A 157 -0.54 17.01 -9.12
CA PHE A 157 -1.78 17.41 -9.80
C PHE A 157 -1.78 17.14 -11.30
N LEU A 158 -0.62 17.09 -11.96
CA LEU A 158 -0.56 16.73 -13.38
C LEU A 158 -1.00 15.28 -13.59
N ALA A 159 -0.70 14.37 -12.65
CA ALA A 159 -1.20 13.00 -12.71
C ALA A 159 -2.73 12.94 -12.57
N ILE A 160 -3.29 13.75 -11.68
CA ILE A 160 -4.74 13.87 -11.49
C ILE A 160 -5.41 14.41 -12.74
N ASP A 161 -4.82 15.44 -13.37
CA ASP A 161 -5.31 16.02 -14.61
C ASP A 161 -5.31 14.99 -15.77
N LEU A 162 -4.30 14.11 -15.82
CA LEU A 162 -4.28 13.00 -16.79
C LEU A 162 -5.40 11.98 -16.53
N ILE A 163 -5.65 11.61 -15.27
CA ILE A 163 -6.76 10.72 -14.91
C ILE A 163 -8.11 11.37 -15.28
N TYR A 164 -8.26 12.68 -15.08
CA TYR A 164 -9.45 13.42 -15.46
C TYR A 164 -9.66 13.44 -16.99
N LYS A 165 -8.60 13.71 -17.76
CA LYS A 165 -8.63 13.66 -19.23
C LYS A 165 -8.97 12.25 -19.72
N GLU A 166 -8.45 11.22 -19.07
CA GLU A 166 -8.79 9.83 -19.37
C GLU A 166 -10.28 9.56 -19.13
N CYS A 167 -10.85 10.08 -18.04
CA CYS A 167 -12.29 9.96 -17.78
C CYS A 167 -13.14 10.56 -18.91
N ILE A 168 -12.74 11.71 -19.45
CA ILE A 168 -13.41 12.35 -20.59
C ILE A 168 -13.26 11.48 -21.83
N ARG A 169 -12.04 11.03 -22.14
CA ARG A 169 -11.75 10.17 -23.28
C ARG A 169 -12.57 8.87 -23.26
N VAL A 170 -12.75 8.28 -22.08
CA VAL A 170 -13.59 7.09 -21.90
C VAL A 170 -15.06 7.40 -22.22
N ALA A 171 -15.57 8.56 -21.80
CA ALA A 171 -16.94 8.97 -22.12
C ALA A 171 -17.14 9.16 -23.63
N GLU A 172 -16.19 9.81 -24.30
CA GLU A 172 -16.23 10.09 -25.75
C GLU A 172 -16.13 8.79 -26.59
N ASN A 173 -15.20 7.92 -26.24
CA ASN A 173 -14.90 6.71 -27.03
C ASN A 173 -15.64 5.45 -26.54
N LYS A 174 -16.43 5.57 -25.47
CA LYS A 174 -17.20 4.48 -24.83
C LYS A 174 -16.33 3.27 -24.45
N THR A 175 -15.11 3.52 -23.95
CA THR A 175 -14.15 2.47 -23.57
C THR A 175 -14.33 1.98 -22.13
N LEU A 176 -13.52 1.01 -21.70
CA LEU A 176 -13.45 0.58 -20.30
C LEU A 176 -12.76 1.64 -19.45
N ILE A 177 -13.42 2.09 -18.37
CA ILE A 177 -12.78 2.92 -17.34
C ILE A 177 -12.04 2.03 -16.34
N ASP A 178 -10.82 2.39 -15.99
CA ASP A 178 -10.10 1.77 -14.88
C ASP A 178 -10.53 2.44 -13.56
N TYR A 179 -10.99 1.64 -12.59
CA TYR A 179 -11.43 2.18 -11.29
C TYR A 179 -10.26 2.46 -10.32
N ARG A 180 -9.09 1.85 -10.53
CA ARG A 180 -7.96 1.88 -9.59
C ARG A 180 -7.47 3.31 -9.31
N PRO A 181 -7.34 4.22 -10.31
CA PRO A 181 -6.95 5.61 -10.04
C PRO A 181 -7.92 6.33 -9.10
N TYR A 182 -9.22 6.07 -9.22
CA TYR A 182 -10.24 6.68 -8.34
C TYR A 182 -10.21 6.11 -6.92
N HIS A 183 -9.79 4.87 -6.76
CA HIS A 183 -9.54 4.28 -5.44
C HIS A 183 -8.32 4.92 -4.78
N LEU A 184 -7.23 5.10 -5.54
CA LEU A 184 -6.02 5.75 -5.06
C LEU A 184 -6.28 7.21 -4.61
N LEU A 185 -7.09 7.96 -5.37
CA LEU A 185 -7.50 9.33 -4.98
C LEU A 185 -8.31 9.36 -3.68
N TYR A 186 -9.16 8.36 -3.47
CA TYR A 186 -9.88 8.20 -2.20
C TYR A 186 -8.92 7.93 -1.04
N GLU A 187 -7.99 6.99 -1.20
CA GLU A 187 -6.99 6.67 -0.16
C GLU A 187 -6.09 7.88 0.12
N HIS A 188 -5.68 8.61 -0.91
CA HIS A 188 -4.93 9.85 -0.76
C HIS A 188 -5.69 10.89 0.08
N ALA A 189 -6.98 11.09 -0.18
CA ALA A 189 -7.79 12.03 0.60
C ALA A 189 -7.95 11.59 2.07
N VAL A 190 -8.08 10.28 2.34
CA VAL A 190 -8.09 9.73 3.71
C VAL A 190 -6.75 9.96 4.41
N LEU A 191 -5.63 9.73 3.72
CA LEU A 191 -4.30 9.99 4.28
C LEU A 191 -4.07 11.47 4.57
N MET A 192 -4.57 12.37 3.72
CA MET A 192 -4.53 13.82 3.96
C MET A 192 -5.37 14.24 5.16
N GLU A 193 -6.56 13.66 5.34
CA GLU A 193 -7.37 13.85 6.54
C GLU A 193 -6.62 13.44 7.81
N LEU A 194 -6.07 12.22 7.85
CA LEU A 194 -5.31 11.71 8.98
C LEU A 194 -4.07 12.57 9.27
N ARG A 195 -3.39 13.05 8.22
CA ARG A 195 -2.23 13.94 8.34
C ARG A 195 -2.62 15.26 9.01
N VAL A 196 -3.71 15.89 8.57
CA VAL A 196 -4.20 17.15 9.16
C VAL A 196 -4.62 16.95 10.61
N GLU A 197 -5.36 15.87 10.91
CA GLU A 197 -5.76 15.52 12.28
C GLU A 197 -4.55 15.34 13.20
N TYR A 198 -3.52 14.62 12.74
CA TYR A 198 -2.31 14.38 13.50
C TYR A 198 -1.50 15.68 13.75
N LEU A 199 -1.37 16.54 12.74
CA LEU A 199 -0.67 17.81 12.89
C LEU A 199 -1.44 18.80 13.79
N LEU A 200 -2.78 18.78 13.78
CA LEU A 200 -3.60 19.52 14.73
C LEU A 200 -3.36 19.04 16.16
N TYR A 201 -3.39 17.73 16.39
CA TYR A 201 -3.11 17.11 17.69
C TYR A 201 -1.73 17.51 18.23
N LYS A 202 -0.71 17.50 17.37
CA LYS A 202 0.66 17.95 17.69
C LYS A 202 0.82 19.47 17.73
N LYS A 203 -0.23 20.25 17.47
CA LYS A 203 -0.22 21.72 17.41
C LYS A 203 0.80 22.29 16.41
N LEU A 204 1.11 21.55 15.35
CA LEU A 204 2.05 21.90 14.29
C LEU A 204 1.41 22.69 13.14
N ILE A 205 0.08 22.75 13.10
CA ILE A 205 -0.66 23.67 12.23
C ILE A 205 -1.49 24.62 13.08
N ASN A 206 -1.73 25.82 12.55
CA ASN A 206 -2.61 26.79 13.19
C ASN A 206 -4.04 26.26 13.23
N CYS A 207 -4.68 26.30 14.41
CA CYS A 207 -5.97 25.65 14.66
C CYS A 207 -7.01 26.08 13.63
N ASN A 208 -7.46 25.15 12.79
CA ASN A 208 -8.56 25.36 11.86
C ASN A 208 -9.41 24.08 11.75
N GLU A 209 -10.54 24.03 12.45
CA GLU A 209 -11.53 22.95 12.31
C GLU A 209 -12.09 22.90 10.88
N GLU A 210 -12.09 24.02 10.15
CA GLU A 210 -12.57 24.09 8.76
C GLU A 210 -11.67 23.31 7.80
N LEU A 211 -10.35 23.32 8.00
CA LEU A 211 -9.40 22.58 7.16
C LEU A 211 -9.64 21.07 7.30
N LEU A 212 -9.75 20.58 8.53
CA LEU A 212 -10.04 19.17 8.81
C LEU A 212 -11.41 18.77 8.26
N LYS A 213 -12.43 19.62 8.44
CA LYS A 213 -13.75 19.41 7.86
C LYS A 213 -13.69 19.35 6.33
N GLY A 214 -12.90 20.23 5.71
CA GLY A 214 -12.68 20.25 4.27
C GLY A 214 -12.13 18.93 3.73
N TYR A 215 -11.10 18.37 4.37
CA TYR A 215 -10.54 17.06 4.00
C TYR A 215 -11.51 15.91 4.29
N LYS A 216 -12.26 15.93 5.40
CA LYS A 216 -13.35 14.97 5.67
C LYS A 216 -14.40 14.94 4.56
N GLU A 217 -14.79 16.11 4.08
CA GLU A 217 -15.72 16.23 2.97
C GLU A 217 -15.10 15.80 1.64
N LEU A 218 -13.80 16.06 1.44
CA LEU A 218 -13.06 15.63 0.25
C LEU A 218 -12.99 14.09 0.18
N GLY A 219 -12.63 13.43 1.29
CA GLY A 219 -12.62 11.95 1.40
C GLY A 219 -14.00 11.34 1.10
N LYS A 220 -15.07 11.93 1.67
CA LYS A 220 -16.46 11.58 1.33
C LYS A 220 -16.78 11.81 -0.16
N GLY A 221 -16.23 12.87 -0.74
CA GLY A 221 -16.37 13.17 -2.16
C GLY A 221 -15.78 12.07 -3.05
N TYR A 222 -14.53 11.70 -2.79
CA TYR A 222 -13.79 10.70 -3.58
C TYR A 222 -14.32 9.28 -3.40
N ILE A 223 -14.75 8.86 -2.21
CA ILE A 223 -15.39 7.54 -2.05
C ILE A 223 -16.67 7.44 -2.87
N ILE A 224 -17.47 8.51 -2.92
CA ILE A 224 -18.68 8.52 -3.75
C ILE A 224 -18.31 8.51 -5.24
N LEU A 225 -17.30 9.28 -5.65
CA LEU A 225 -16.79 9.25 -7.04
C LEU A 225 -16.36 7.83 -7.44
N ARG A 226 -15.55 7.17 -6.61
CA ARG A 226 -15.10 5.78 -6.83
C ARG A 226 -16.28 4.83 -6.97
N ASN A 227 -17.30 4.95 -6.12
CA ASN A 227 -18.49 4.10 -6.19
C ASN A 227 -19.33 4.38 -7.44
N MET A 228 -19.39 5.63 -7.90
CA MET A 228 -20.02 5.98 -9.18
C MET A 228 -19.29 5.34 -10.36
N VAL A 229 -17.95 5.35 -10.36
CA VAL A 229 -17.13 4.68 -11.38
C VAL A 229 -17.37 3.17 -11.39
N LEU A 230 -17.35 2.51 -10.23
CA LEU A 230 -17.67 1.08 -10.14
C LEU A 230 -19.07 0.76 -10.67
N ARG A 231 -20.06 1.61 -10.37
CA ARG A 231 -21.41 1.46 -10.91
C ARG A 231 -21.44 1.63 -12.43
N TYR A 232 -20.71 2.60 -12.96
CA TYR A 232 -20.60 2.81 -14.40
C TYR A 232 -19.95 1.62 -15.12
N ILE A 233 -18.91 1.00 -14.54
CA ILE A 233 -18.30 -0.22 -15.09
C ILE A 233 -19.34 -1.32 -15.30
N GLY A 234 -20.28 -1.47 -14.35
CA GLY A 234 -21.31 -2.50 -14.40
C GLY A 234 -22.50 -2.20 -15.33
N ASN A 235 -22.88 -0.94 -15.52
CA ASN A 235 -24.13 -0.58 -16.22
C ASN A 235 -23.98 0.29 -17.48
N ARG A 236 -22.82 0.93 -17.69
CA ARG A 236 -22.51 1.80 -18.84
C ARG A 236 -23.48 2.94 -19.10
N ASP A 237 -24.11 3.47 -18.05
CA ASP A 237 -25.05 4.59 -18.15
C ASP A 237 -24.35 5.88 -18.58
N GLU A 238 -24.72 6.42 -19.75
CA GLU A 238 -24.14 7.65 -20.32
C GLU A 238 -24.38 8.88 -19.42
N LYS A 239 -25.55 8.97 -18.77
CA LYS A 239 -25.82 10.07 -17.83
C LYS A 239 -24.98 9.95 -16.56
N LEU A 240 -24.53 8.74 -16.22
CA LEU A 240 -23.67 8.52 -15.07
C LEU A 240 -22.25 9.00 -15.34
N ILE A 241 -21.68 8.73 -16.53
CA ILE A 241 -20.31 9.18 -16.83
C ILE A 241 -20.21 10.71 -16.90
N GLU A 242 -21.22 11.40 -17.43
CA GLU A 242 -21.29 12.87 -17.39
C GLU A 242 -21.25 13.41 -15.95
N ARG A 243 -22.03 12.78 -15.05
CA ARG A 243 -22.04 13.12 -13.62
C ARG A 243 -20.72 12.80 -12.93
N ILE A 244 -20.04 11.72 -13.33
CA ILE A 244 -18.70 11.37 -12.85
C ILE A 244 -17.72 12.48 -13.23
N ILE A 245 -17.68 12.89 -14.50
CA ILE A 245 -16.79 13.94 -15.00
C ILE A 245 -17.03 15.25 -14.24
N TYR A 246 -18.28 15.71 -14.15
CA TYR A 246 -18.61 16.95 -13.43
C TYR A 246 -18.16 16.90 -11.96
N ARG A 247 -18.45 15.79 -11.28
CA ARG A 247 -18.06 15.60 -9.88
C ARG A 247 -16.54 15.52 -9.71
N PHE A 248 -15.85 14.84 -10.62
CA PHE A 248 -14.41 14.70 -10.53
C PHE A 248 -13.74 16.07 -10.69
N GLY A 249 -14.14 16.87 -11.67
CA GLY A 249 -13.61 18.22 -11.86
C GLY A 249 -13.81 19.12 -10.63
N SER A 250 -14.97 19.03 -9.95
CA SER A 250 -15.20 19.80 -8.72
C SER A 250 -14.37 19.33 -7.53
N LEU A 251 -14.11 18.02 -7.42
CA LEU A 251 -13.24 17.46 -6.38
C LEU A 251 -11.78 17.86 -6.58
N ILE A 252 -11.27 17.84 -7.81
CA ILE A 252 -9.90 18.28 -8.14
C ILE A 252 -9.70 19.74 -7.73
N LYS A 253 -10.66 20.61 -8.05
CA LYS A 253 -10.62 22.02 -7.65
C LYS A 253 -10.58 22.18 -6.13
N LYS A 254 -11.48 21.48 -5.42
CA LYS A 254 -11.55 21.51 -3.95
C LYS A 254 -10.25 21.00 -3.32
N GLU A 255 -9.68 19.92 -3.83
CA GLU A 255 -8.42 19.37 -3.34
C GLU A 255 -7.27 20.36 -3.50
N ARG A 256 -7.19 21.05 -4.65
CA ARG A 256 -6.17 22.07 -4.89
C ARG A 256 -6.30 23.22 -3.88
N GLU A 257 -7.51 23.72 -3.68
CA GLU A 257 -7.79 24.80 -2.72
C GLU A 257 -7.40 24.40 -1.28
N LEU A 258 -7.82 23.20 -0.84
CA LEU A 258 -7.47 22.68 0.48
C LEU A 258 -5.97 22.46 0.66
N THR A 259 -5.28 21.99 -0.37
CA THR A 259 -3.83 21.74 -0.32
C THR A 259 -3.05 23.04 -0.22
N VAL A 260 -3.47 24.08 -0.96
CA VAL A 260 -2.89 25.43 -0.83
C VAL A 260 -3.15 26.00 0.56
N GLU A 261 -4.37 25.90 1.07
CA GLU A 261 -4.69 26.34 2.43
C GLU A 261 -3.82 25.60 3.46
N PHE A 262 -3.71 24.28 3.33
CA PHE A 262 -2.92 23.45 4.24
C PHE A 262 -1.46 23.90 4.29
N LEU A 263 -0.85 24.14 3.13
CA LEU A 263 0.54 24.61 3.03
C LEU A 263 0.77 25.90 3.86
N TYR A 264 -0.13 26.88 3.79
CA TYR A 264 -0.02 28.13 4.55
C TYR A 264 -0.26 27.99 6.05
N LYS A 265 -0.91 26.90 6.49
CA LYS A 265 -1.27 26.68 7.91
C LYS A 265 -0.20 25.93 8.69
N ILE A 266 0.72 25.24 8.01
CA ILE A 266 1.82 24.52 8.67
C ILE A 266 2.81 25.53 9.24
N LYS A 267 3.11 25.40 10.54
CA LYS A 267 4.09 26.26 11.22
C LYS A 267 5.49 26.05 10.65
N ASN A 268 6.32 27.10 10.75
CA ASN A 268 7.76 26.96 10.50
C ASN A 268 8.39 26.19 11.65
#